data_AF-A0A7V9RK72-F1
#
_entry.id   AF-A0A7V9RK72-F1
#
_cell.length_a   1.000
_cell.length_b   1.000
_cell.length_c   1.000
_cell.angle_alpha   90.00
_cell.angle_beta   90.00
_cell.angle_gamma   90.00
#
_symmetry.space_group_name_H-M   'P 1'
#
loop_
_entity.id
_entity.type
_entity.pdbx_description
1 polymer ?
#
loop_
_entity_poly.entity_id
_entity_poly.type
_entity_poly.pdbx_seq_one_letter_code
_entity_poly.pdbx_strand_id
1 'polypeptide(L)'
;HLSSLHVLFAPTDEIDNLASAGMLTRRAVQFHWFNRDFESFDDYLGSLSQPKRKKIRAERRKVAATGVTFERKVGSEISSADWNVFMRCYANTYAAHYSTPYLNRAFFLQIAQAMPEALLMVVAKMGSRPIAAALAIFGRQRLYGRYWGALEFVPCLHFETSYYQMIEFAIERELKVFEGGAQGEHKLARGFEPVTTYSSHWLEHPAFADAIELYLQRESAGIEDYVDELDERSALRNR
;
A
#
# COMPACT_ATOMS: atom_id res chain seq x y z
N HIS A 1 33.41 -8.74 -7.53
CA HIS A 1 33.01 -9.78 -6.57
C HIS A 1 31.70 -9.35 -5.95
N LEU A 2 30.68 -10.21 -5.91
CA LEU A 2 29.36 -9.92 -5.34
C LEU A 2 29.14 -10.90 -4.19
N SER A 3 28.82 -10.39 -2.99
CA SER A 3 28.49 -11.26 -1.83
C SER A 3 27.09 -11.87 -1.95
N SER A 4 26.19 -11.17 -2.63
CA SER A 4 24.83 -11.61 -2.93
C SER A 4 24.23 -10.78 -4.07
N LEU A 5 23.16 -11.31 -4.66
CA LEU A 5 22.30 -10.62 -5.62
C LEU A 5 20.84 -10.87 -5.24
N HIS A 6 20.03 -9.81 -5.24
CA HIS A 6 18.62 -9.89 -4.90
C HIS A 6 17.79 -9.17 -5.95
N VAL A 7 16.90 -9.92 -6.60
CA VAL A 7 15.89 -9.39 -7.51
C VAL A 7 14.58 -9.37 -6.74
N LEU A 8 14.10 -8.16 -6.43
CA LEU A 8 12.83 -7.97 -5.73
C LEU A 8 11.73 -7.72 -6.75
N PHE A 9 10.54 -8.31 -6.54
CA PHE A 9 9.39 -8.20 -7.44
C PHE A 9 9.70 -8.70 -8.86
N ALA A 10 10.34 -9.87 -8.96
CA ALA A 10 10.66 -10.50 -10.23
C ALA A 10 9.36 -10.78 -11.03
N PRO A 11 9.33 -10.46 -12.34
CA PRO A 11 8.24 -10.85 -13.22
C PRO A 11 8.05 -12.36 -13.23
N THR A 12 6.80 -12.83 -13.26
CA THR A 12 6.50 -14.26 -13.15
C THR A 12 7.13 -15.08 -14.27
N ASP A 13 7.23 -14.50 -15.48
CA ASP A 13 7.86 -15.08 -16.66
C ASP A 13 9.39 -15.12 -16.62
N GLU A 14 10.02 -14.47 -15.63
CA GLU A 14 11.48 -14.49 -15.43
C GLU A 14 11.92 -15.45 -14.30
N ILE A 15 10.99 -15.93 -13.47
CA ILE A 15 11.31 -16.74 -12.29
C ILE A 15 12.08 -18.02 -12.67
N ASP A 16 11.62 -18.73 -13.70
CA ASP A 16 12.24 -20.00 -14.10
C ASP A 16 13.67 -19.78 -14.61
N ASN A 17 13.93 -18.64 -15.27
CA ASN A 17 15.27 -18.25 -15.70
C ASN A 17 16.18 -17.93 -14.51
N LEU A 18 15.67 -17.19 -13.52
CA LEU A 18 16.41 -16.87 -12.30
C LEU A 18 16.70 -18.12 -11.46
N ALA A 19 15.73 -19.03 -11.34
CA ALA A 19 15.91 -20.31 -10.67
C ALA A 19 16.96 -21.18 -11.39
N SER A 20 16.90 -21.25 -12.72
CA SER A 20 17.89 -21.97 -13.54
C SER A 20 19.31 -21.39 -13.41
N ALA A 21 19.43 -20.10 -13.07
CA ALA A 21 20.70 -19.45 -12.75
C ALA A 21 21.19 -19.70 -11.31
N GLY A 22 20.54 -20.60 -10.56
CA GLY A 22 20.92 -20.95 -9.19
C GLY A 22 20.44 -19.96 -8.14
N MET A 23 19.43 -19.12 -8.44
CA MET A 23 18.83 -18.22 -7.46
C MET A 23 17.70 -18.90 -6.70
N LEU A 24 17.63 -18.63 -5.40
CA LEU A 24 16.56 -19.09 -4.51
C LEU A 24 15.33 -18.19 -4.66
N THR A 25 14.20 -18.76 -5.09
CA THR A 25 12.95 -18.02 -5.27
C THR A 25 12.11 -18.05 -4.01
N ARG A 26 11.66 -16.86 -3.60
CA ARG A 26 10.73 -16.63 -2.50
C ARG A 26 9.40 -16.11 -3.05
N ARG A 27 8.30 -16.64 -2.52
CA ARG A 27 6.96 -16.12 -2.76
C ARG A 27 6.56 -15.22 -1.60
N ALA A 28 5.74 -14.21 -1.87
CA ALA A 28 5.14 -13.35 -0.86
C ALA A 28 3.77 -12.86 -1.35
N VAL A 29 2.88 -12.51 -0.44
CA VAL A 29 1.56 -11.96 -0.78
C VAL A 29 1.55 -10.45 -0.61
N GLN A 30 1.02 -9.76 -1.62
CA GLN A 30 0.60 -8.37 -1.52
C GLN A 30 -0.90 -8.24 -1.73
N PHE A 31 -1.47 -7.10 -1.37
CA PHE A 31 -2.87 -6.80 -1.63
C PHE A 31 -2.96 -5.64 -2.61
N HIS A 32 -3.59 -5.88 -3.75
CA HIS A 32 -3.78 -4.91 -4.82
C HIS A 32 -5.27 -4.64 -5.03
N TRP A 33 -5.64 -3.38 -5.17
CA TRP A 33 -6.96 -2.98 -5.65
C TRP A 33 -6.88 -2.76 -7.15
N PHE A 34 -7.74 -3.45 -7.90
CA PHE A 34 -7.78 -3.37 -9.36
C PHE A 34 -8.91 -2.46 -9.81
N ASN A 35 -8.56 -1.46 -10.62
CA ASN A 35 -9.53 -0.63 -11.28
C ASN A 35 -10.13 -1.40 -12.46
N ARG A 36 -11.39 -1.82 -12.30
CA ARG A 36 -12.14 -2.54 -13.35
C ARG A 36 -12.88 -1.55 -14.26
N ASP A 37 -12.16 -0.49 -14.61
CA ASP A 37 -12.65 0.68 -15.36
C ASP A 37 -13.87 1.35 -14.70
N PHE A 38 -13.79 1.52 -13.37
CA PHE A 38 -14.85 2.17 -12.60
C PHE A 38 -14.96 3.66 -12.98
N GLU A 39 -16.17 4.17 -13.14
CA GLU A 39 -16.40 5.59 -13.48
C GLU A 39 -16.40 6.50 -12.24
N SER A 40 -16.69 5.93 -11.08
CA SER A 40 -16.77 6.67 -9.81
C SER A 40 -16.56 5.76 -8.61
N PHE A 41 -16.39 6.37 -7.42
CA PHE A 41 -16.32 5.60 -6.18
C PHE A 41 -17.60 4.81 -5.90
N ASP A 42 -18.77 5.35 -6.25
CA ASP A 42 -20.04 4.64 -6.05
C ASP A 42 -20.19 3.45 -7.00
N ASP A 43 -19.65 3.55 -8.21
CA ASP A 43 -19.54 2.43 -9.15
C ASP A 43 -18.62 1.33 -8.60
N TYR A 44 -17.43 1.70 -8.10
CA TYR A 44 -16.57 0.78 -7.34
C TYR A 44 -17.33 0.12 -6.18
N LEU A 45 -18.06 0.88 -5.36
CA LEU A 45 -18.87 0.30 -4.27
C LEU A 45 -19.96 -0.64 -4.79
N GLY A 46 -20.47 -0.40 -5.99
CA GLY A 46 -21.41 -1.26 -6.71
C GLY A 46 -20.89 -2.69 -6.90
N SER A 47 -19.58 -2.82 -7.16
CA SER A 47 -18.91 -4.11 -7.40
C SER A 47 -18.71 -4.97 -6.14
N LEU A 48 -18.81 -4.37 -4.95
CA LEU A 48 -18.67 -5.07 -3.67
C LEU A 48 -19.97 -5.76 -3.21
N SER A 49 -19.83 -6.77 -2.35
CA SER A 49 -20.97 -7.36 -1.64
C SER A 49 -21.68 -6.32 -0.74
N GLN A 50 -22.99 -6.49 -0.55
CA GLN A 50 -23.83 -5.53 0.20
C GLN A 50 -23.30 -5.24 1.62
N PRO A 51 -22.87 -6.23 2.43
CA PRO A 51 -22.34 -5.96 3.76
C PRO A 51 -21.07 -5.10 3.73
N LYS A 52 -20.17 -5.36 2.78
CA LYS A 52 -18.91 -4.61 2.64
C LYS A 52 -19.15 -3.18 2.18
N ARG A 53 -20.00 -2.98 1.16
CA ARG A 53 -20.44 -1.64 0.74
C ARG A 53 -21.06 -0.84 1.89
N LYS A 54 -21.97 -1.45 2.66
CA LYS A 54 -22.61 -0.80 3.82
C LYS A 54 -21.57 -0.39 4.87
N LYS A 55 -20.59 -1.25 5.13
CA LYS A 55 -19.50 -0.98 6.08
C LYS A 55 -18.64 0.21 5.62
N ILE A 56 -18.18 0.23 4.37
CA ILE A 56 -17.39 1.35 3.84
C ILE A 56 -18.15 2.66 3.98
N ARG A 57 -19.42 2.72 3.54
CA ARG A 57 -20.25 3.93 3.66
C ARG A 57 -20.42 4.39 5.12
N ALA A 58 -20.54 3.46 6.07
CA ALA A 58 -20.63 3.77 7.48
C ALA A 58 -19.30 4.33 8.03
N GLU A 59 -18.16 3.77 7.62
CA GLU A 59 -16.82 4.26 7.99
C GLU A 59 -16.60 5.70 7.49
N ARG A 60 -16.89 5.98 6.21
CA ARG A 60 -16.76 7.34 5.64
C ARG A 60 -17.66 8.34 6.37
N ARG A 61 -18.92 7.96 6.62
CA ARG A 61 -19.88 8.80 7.36
C ARG A 61 -19.42 9.10 8.77
N LYS A 62 -18.81 8.13 9.46
CA LYS A 62 -18.30 8.31 10.81
C LYS A 62 -17.19 9.36 10.85
N VAL A 63 -16.29 9.34 9.87
CA VAL A 63 -15.22 10.35 9.75
C VAL A 63 -15.82 11.72 9.42
N ALA A 64 -16.70 11.80 8.42
CA ALA A 64 -17.36 13.05 8.02
C ALA A 64 -18.15 13.70 9.18
N ALA A 65 -18.83 12.90 10.00
CA ALA A 65 -19.59 13.39 11.16
C ALA A 65 -18.72 14.05 12.24
N THR A 66 -17.40 13.81 12.23
CA THR A 66 -16.45 14.53 13.11
C THR A 66 -16.01 15.89 12.58
N GLY A 67 -16.50 16.29 11.39
CA GLY A 67 -16.12 17.54 10.73
C GLY A 67 -14.77 17.49 10.03
N VAL A 68 -14.21 16.29 9.83
CA VAL A 68 -12.94 16.11 9.11
C VAL A 68 -13.18 16.27 7.60
N THR A 69 -12.34 17.08 6.96
CA THR A 69 -12.28 17.29 5.52
C THR A 69 -10.93 16.82 4.97
N PHE A 70 -10.87 16.61 3.65
CA PHE A 70 -9.70 16.06 2.97
C PHE A 70 -9.30 16.92 1.79
N GLU A 71 -7.99 17.06 1.62
CA GLU A 71 -7.38 17.64 0.42
C GLU A 71 -6.41 16.63 -0.18
N ARG A 72 -6.57 16.35 -1.47
CA ARG A 72 -5.63 15.56 -2.27
C ARG A 72 -4.77 16.54 -3.06
N LYS A 73 -3.45 16.44 -2.93
CA LYS A 73 -2.47 17.37 -3.51
C LYS A 73 -1.43 16.58 -4.30
N VAL A 74 -1.13 17.03 -5.51
CA VAL A 74 -0.16 16.38 -6.40
C VAL A 74 0.97 17.35 -6.74
N GLY A 75 2.20 16.84 -6.83
CA GLY A 75 3.34 17.62 -7.30
C GLY A 75 3.51 18.95 -6.59
N SER A 76 3.51 20.04 -7.35
CA SER A 76 3.72 21.40 -6.82
C SER A 76 2.59 21.91 -5.91
N GLU A 77 1.43 21.25 -5.87
CA GLU A 77 0.36 21.58 -4.93
C GLU A 77 0.73 21.20 -3.49
N ILE A 78 1.68 20.29 -3.31
CA ILE A 78 2.19 19.86 -2.01
C ILE A 78 3.15 20.93 -1.49
N SER A 79 2.64 21.82 -0.64
CA SER A 79 3.42 22.92 -0.10
C SER A 79 4.45 22.45 0.94
N SER A 80 5.42 23.30 1.27
CA SER A 80 6.36 23.04 2.37
C SER A 80 5.65 22.85 3.72
N ALA A 81 4.49 23.49 3.91
CA ALA A 81 3.67 23.31 5.11
C ALA A 81 3.06 21.89 5.16
N ASP A 82 2.59 21.37 4.02
CA ASP A 82 2.07 20.00 3.92
C ASP A 82 3.16 18.97 4.21
N TRP A 83 4.37 19.17 3.68
CA TRP A 83 5.53 18.33 4.02
C TRP A 83 5.85 18.32 5.51
N ASN A 84 5.82 19.49 6.16
CA ASN A 84 6.04 19.59 7.61
C ASN A 84 4.96 18.85 8.41
N VAL A 85 3.69 18.92 7.98
CA VAL A 85 2.59 18.14 8.57
C VAL A 85 2.83 16.65 8.39
N PHE A 86 3.12 16.20 7.17
CA PHE A 86 3.35 14.80 6.85
C PHE A 86 4.49 14.21 7.68
N MET A 87 5.62 14.90 7.79
CA MET A 87 6.76 14.41 8.57
C MET A 87 6.44 14.27 10.06
N ARG A 88 5.64 15.20 10.63
CA ARG A 88 5.16 15.08 12.02
C ARG A 88 4.22 13.88 12.17
N CYS A 89 3.30 13.69 11.23
CA CYS A 89 2.38 12.55 11.19
C CYS A 89 3.15 11.22 11.14
N TYR A 90 4.09 11.12 10.19
CA TYR A 90 4.96 9.96 10.01
C TYR A 90 5.74 9.65 11.29
N ALA A 91 6.41 10.64 11.89
CA ALA A 91 7.14 10.46 13.15
C ALA A 91 6.23 10.00 14.30
N ASN A 92 5.03 10.58 14.41
CA ASN A 92 4.09 10.25 15.47
C ASN A 92 3.60 8.79 15.38
N THR A 93 3.38 8.27 14.16
CA THR A 93 3.00 6.86 13.97
C THR A 93 4.08 5.91 14.47
N TYR A 94 5.36 6.19 14.22
CA TYR A 94 6.44 5.37 14.76
C TYR A 94 6.51 5.45 16.29
N ALA A 95 6.40 6.66 16.85
CA ALA A 95 6.40 6.86 18.29
C ALA A 95 5.25 6.09 18.98
N ALA A 96 4.05 6.07 18.39
CA ALA A 96 2.91 5.31 18.89
C ALA A 96 3.13 3.78 18.90
N HIS A 97 4.08 3.29 18.10
CA HIS A 97 4.50 1.89 18.04
C HIS A 97 5.87 1.64 18.71
N TYR A 98 6.32 2.58 19.57
CA TYR A 98 7.61 2.49 20.27
C TYR A 98 8.81 2.27 19.35
N SER A 99 8.75 2.87 18.16
CA SER A 99 9.77 2.75 17.11
C SER A 99 10.28 4.11 16.67
N THR A 100 11.33 4.12 15.85
CA THR A 100 11.91 5.34 15.28
C THR A 100 11.75 5.34 13.76
N PRO A 101 11.37 6.47 13.15
CA PRO A 101 11.34 6.62 11.70
C PRO A 101 12.66 6.19 11.05
N TYR A 102 12.58 5.30 10.06
CA TYR A 102 13.77 4.87 9.31
C TYR A 102 14.09 5.81 8.14
N LEU A 103 13.12 6.60 7.67
CA LEU A 103 13.34 7.69 6.72
C LEU A 103 13.38 9.03 7.44
N ASN A 104 14.18 9.95 6.90
CA ASN A 104 14.35 11.28 7.47
C ASN A 104 13.79 12.37 6.55
N ARG A 105 13.78 13.60 7.06
CA ARG A 105 13.32 14.78 6.32
C ARG A 105 14.05 14.98 4.99
N ALA A 106 15.36 14.74 4.95
CA ALA A 106 16.14 14.94 3.73
C ALA A 106 15.68 14.00 2.61
N PHE A 107 15.39 12.73 2.92
CA PHE A 107 14.82 11.79 1.97
C PHE A 107 13.50 12.30 1.37
N PHE A 108 12.54 12.71 2.22
CA PHE A 108 11.23 13.16 1.74
C PHE A 108 11.32 14.42 0.88
N LEU A 109 12.19 15.37 1.24
CA LEU A 109 12.40 16.55 0.42
C LEU A 109 13.13 16.24 -0.89
N GLN A 110 14.04 15.27 -0.89
CA GLN A 110 14.73 14.85 -2.11
C GLN A 110 13.77 14.20 -3.09
N ILE A 111 12.85 13.32 -2.64
CA ILE A 111 11.84 12.75 -3.55
C ILE A 111 10.85 13.81 -4.05
N ALA A 112 10.51 14.80 -3.22
CA ALA A 112 9.64 15.91 -3.61
C ALA A 112 10.25 16.75 -4.73
N GLN A 113 11.58 16.89 -4.75
CA GLN A 113 12.30 17.60 -5.80
C GLN A 113 12.56 16.74 -7.04
N ALA A 114 12.92 15.46 -6.85
CA ALA A 114 13.33 14.58 -7.93
C ALA A 114 12.16 14.07 -8.78
N MET A 115 10.98 13.88 -8.17
CA MET A 115 9.81 13.30 -8.84
C MET A 115 8.48 13.88 -8.33
N PRO A 116 8.28 15.21 -8.33
CA PRO A 116 7.08 15.84 -7.76
C PRO A 116 5.79 15.27 -8.38
N GLU A 117 5.75 15.13 -9.70
CA GLU A 117 4.58 14.65 -10.43
C GLU A 117 4.18 13.20 -10.11
N ALA A 118 5.06 12.44 -9.46
CA ALA A 118 4.80 11.07 -9.03
C ALA A 118 4.27 11.00 -7.58
N LEU A 119 4.03 12.14 -6.92
CA LEU A 119 3.63 12.19 -5.51
C LEU A 119 2.19 12.63 -5.35
N LEU A 120 1.46 11.86 -4.55
CA LEU A 120 0.13 12.21 -4.04
C LEU A 120 0.21 12.33 -2.53
N MET A 121 -0.19 13.48 -1.99
CA MET A 121 -0.42 13.65 -0.56
C MET A 121 -1.90 13.87 -0.27
N VAL A 122 -2.43 13.10 0.67
CA VAL A 122 -3.79 13.31 1.20
C VAL A 122 -3.65 13.92 2.58
N VAL A 123 -4.17 15.13 2.79
CA VAL A 123 -4.14 15.84 4.07
C VAL A 123 -5.55 15.85 4.67
N ALA A 124 -5.69 15.31 5.86
CA ALA A 124 -6.93 15.38 6.64
C ALA A 124 -6.91 16.60 7.56
N LYS A 125 -8.00 17.37 7.58
CA LYS A 125 -8.12 18.60 8.37
C LYS A 125 -9.38 18.60 9.23
N MET A 126 -9.30 19.21 10.41
CA MET A 126 -10.45 19.57 11.21
C MET A 126 -10.52 21.10 11.25
N GLY A 127 -11.47 21.68 10.50
CA GLY A 127 -11.39 23.10 10.14
C GLY A 127 -10.15 23.39 9.30
N SER A 128 -9.34 24.38 9.69
CA SER A 128 -8.06 24.69 9.04
C SER A 128 -6.88 23.86 9.54
N ARG A 129 -7.07 23.08 10.61
CA ARG A 129 -6.00 22.42 11.35
C ARG A 129 -5.72 21.03 10.77
N PRO A 130 -4.51 20.74 10.26
CA PRO A 130 -4.17 19.42 9.75
C PRO A 130 -4.01 18.44 10.91
N ILE A 131 -4.67 17.28 10.79
CA ILE A 131 -4.69 16.24 11.84
C ILE A 131 -4.06 14.93 11.40
N ALA A 132 -3.91 14.71 10.09
CA ALA A 132 -3.29 13.51 9.55
C ALA A 132 -2.85 13.70 8.10
N ALA A 133 -1.93 12.86 7.62
CA ALA A 133 -1.48 12.88 6.24
C ALA A 133 -1.06 11.49 5.75
N ALA A 134 -1.43 11.18 4.50
CA ALA A 134 -0.96 10.00 3.77
C ALA A 134 -0.10 10.44 2.58
N LEU A 135 0.96 9.71 2.28
CA LEU A 135 1.79 9.87 1.09
C LEU A 135 1.75 8.59 0.26
N ALA A 136 1.44 8.76 -1.01
CA ALA A 136 1.53 7.74 -2.03
C ALA A 136 2.44 8.19 -3.17
N ILE A 137 3.02 7.20 -3.85
CA ILE A 137 3.77 7.39 -5.09
C ILE A 137 2.92 6.82 -6.21
N PHE A 138 2.87 7.43 -7.39
CA PHE A 138 2.17 6.86 -8.53
C PHE A 138 2.96 7.04 -9.82
N GLY A 139 2.73 6.12 -10.75
CA GLY A 139 3.23 6.18 -12.11
C GLY A 139 2.08 6.23 -13.11
N ARG A 140 2.33 5.75 -14.34
CA ARG A 140 1.34 5.77 -15.42
C ARG A 140 0.15 4.84 -15.19
N GLN A 141 0.36 3.71 -14.51
CA GLN A 141 -0.68 2.68 -14.33
C GLN A 141 -0.91 2.28 -12.88
N ARG A 142 -0.01 2.65 -11.97
CA ARG A 142 0.00 2.13 -10.60
C ARG A 142 0.10 3.25 -9.57
N LEU A 143 -0.70 3.13 -8.53
CA LEU A 143 -0.61 3.88 -7.29
C LEU A 143 -0.01 2.99 -6.21
N TYR A 144 0.85 3.56 -5.38
CA TYR A 144 1.58 2.87 -4.34
C TYR A 144 1.34 3.59 -3.01
N GLY A 145 0.53 2.99 -2.14
CA GLY A 145 0.37 3.47 -0.77
C GLY A 145 1.65 3.20 0.00
N ARG A 146 2.22 4.22 0.65
CA ARG A 146 3.54 4.08 1.31
C ARG A 146 3.52 4.49 2.76
N TYR A 147 3.13 5.73 3.04
CA TYR A 147 3.29 6.29 4.37
C TYR A 147 2.00 6.95 4.82
N TRP A 148 1.73 6.83 6.11
CA TRP A 148 0.59 7.43 6.78
C TRP A 148 1.03 7.87 8.16
N GLY A 149 0.39 8.93 8.66
CA GLY A 149 0.28 9.08 10.09
C GLY A 149 -0.79 10.07 10.49
N ALA A 150 -1.06 10.11 11.78
CA ALA A 150 -2.03 11.02 12.37
C ALA A 150 -1.45 11.67 13.62
N LEU A 151 -1.81 12.93 13.85
CA LEU A 151 -1.54 13.70 15.06
C LEU A 151 -2.68 13.54 16.08
N GLU A 152 -3.88 13.20 15.61
CA GLU A 152 -5.06 12.95 16.43
C GLU A 152 -5.71 11.62 16.07
N PHE A 153 -6.24 10.96 17.09
CA PHE A 153 -7.03 9.76 16.89
C PHE A 153 -8.46 10.13 16.48
N VAL A 154 -8.84 9.73 15.27
CA VAL A 154 -10.23 9.75 14.79
C VAL A 154 -10.57 8.34 14.28
N PRO A 155 -11.64 7.70 14.80
CA PRO A 155 -12.01 6.37 14.33
C PRO A 155 -12.20 6.33 12.81
N CYS A 156 -11.65 5.29 12.17
CA CYS A 156 -11.71 5.06 10.73
C CYS A 156 -10.93 6.08 9.85
N LEU A 157 -10.23 7.06 10.43
CA LEU A 157 -9.49 8.07 9.67
C LEU A 157 -8.39 7.48 8.78
N HIS A 158 -7.69 6.46 9.27
CA HIS A 158 -6.70 5.74 8.46
C HIS A 158 -7.31 5.15 7.19
N PHE A 159 -8.52 4.59 7.27
CA PHE A 159 -9.19 3.99 6.12
C PHE A 159 -9.63 5.02 5.10
N GLU A 160 -10.23 6.12 5.56
CA GLU A 160 -10.61 7.23 4.68
C GLU A 160 -9.38 7.77 3.94
N THR A 161 -8.32 8.09 4.68
CA THR A 161 -7.19 8.83 4.11
C THR A 161 -6.22 7.96 3.31
N SER A 162 -5.99 6.72 3.75
CA SER A 162 -5.00 5.82 3.12
C SER A 162 -5.61 4.80 2.16
N TYR A 163 -6.93 4.74 2.05
CA TYR A 163 -7.61 3.82 1.13
C TYR A 163 -8.65 4.55 0.27
N TYR A 164 -9.69 5.13 0.87
CA TYR A 164 -10.82 5.63 0.08
C TYR A 164 -10.44 6.85 -0.76
N GLN A 165 -9.72 7.81 -0.20
CA GLN A 165 -9.18 8.96 -0.94
C GLN A 165 -8.19 8.53 -2.05
N MET A 166 -7.44 7.44 -1.82
CA MET A 166 -6.49 6.89 -2.80
C MET A 166 -7.18 6.12 -3.91
N ILE A 167 -8.23 5.36 -3.60
CA ILE A 167 -9.08 4.67 -4.60
C ILE A 167 -9.81 5.71 -5.46
N GLU A 168 -10.38 6.75 -4.85
CA GLU A 168 -11.00 7.86 -5.60
C GLU A 168 -10.00 8.50 -6.57
N PHE A 169 -8.78 8.77 -6.10
CA PHE A 169 -7.73 9.30 -6.95
C PHE A 169 -7.34 8.33 -8.08
N ALA A 170 -7.21 7.04 -7.79
CA ALA A 170 -6.89 6.03 -8.78
C ALA A 170 -7.96 5.91 -9.86
N ILE A 171 -9.24 6.03 -9.49
CA ILE A 171 -10.37 6.06 -10.41
C ILE A 171 -10.29 7.30 -11.31
N GLU A 172 -10.19 8.50 -10.71
CA GLU A 172 -10.13 9.78 -11.42
C GLU A 172 -8.93 9.89 -12.38
N ARG A 173 -7.81 9.22 -12.06
CA ARG A 173 -6.59 9.19 -12.89
C ARG A 173 -6.50 7.95 -13.78
N GLU A 174 -7.54 7.12 -13.83
CA GLU A 174 -7.60 5.88 -14.61
C GLU A 174 -6.43 4.92 -14.33
N LEU A 175 -5.86 4.98 -13.12
CA LEU A 175 -4.81 4.07 -12.69
C LEU A 175 -5.40 2.67 -12.59
N LYS A 176 -4.68 1.68 -13.12
CA LYS A 176 -5.15 0.30 -13.21
C LYS A 176 -5.01 -0.46 -11.90
N VAL A 177 -4.00 -0.13 -11.09
CA VAL A 177 -3.71 -0.84 -9.84
C VAL A 177 -3.38 0.13 -8.72
N PHE A 178 -3.94 -0.11 -7.54
CA PHE A 178 -3.48 0.49 -6.29
C PHE A 178 -2.90 -0.59 -5.37
N GLU A 179 -1.60 -0.51 -5.13
CA GLU A 179 -0.89 -1.44 -4.25
C GLU A 179 -0.95 -0.95 -2.79
N GLY A 180 -1.66 -1.72 -1.96
CA GLY A 180 -1.77 -1.43 -0.53
C GLY A 180 -0.59 -1.96 0.29
N GLY A 181 0.30 -2.77 -0.29
CA GLY A 181 1.42 -3.45 0.37
C GLY A 181 1.07 -4.82 0.95
N ALA A 182 2.02 -5.42 1.70
CA ALA A 182 2.01 -6.84 2.07
C ALA A 182 1.11 -7.23 3.26
N GLN A 183 0.78 -6.32 4.18
CA GLN A 183 0.07 -6.65 5.42
C GLN A 183 -1.39 -6.19 5.41
N GLY A 184 -2.29 -7.00 5.96
CA GLY A 184 -3.61 -6.56 6.41
C GLY A 184 -4.78 -7.16 5.67
N GLU A 185 -5.38 -8.20 6.26
CA GLU A 185 -6.67 -8.78 5.83
C GLU A 185 -7.81 -7.76 5.80
N HIS A 186 -7.68 -6.66 6.55
CA HIS A 186 -8.65 -5.56 6.48
C HIS A 186 -8.74 -4.95 5.07
N LYS A 187 -7.74 -5.15 4.20
CA LYS A 187 -7.75 -4.70 2.81
C LYS A 187 -8.73 -5.49 1.95
N LEU A 188 -8.90 -6.78 2.21
CA LEU A 188 -9.90 -7.60 1.54
C LEU A 188 -11.29 -6.98 1.67
N ALA A 189 -11.63 -6.50 2.87
CA ALA A 189 -12.93 -5.85 3.12
C ALA A 189 -13.15 -4.55 2.31
N ARG A 190 -12.12 -4.05 1.62
CA ARG A 190 -12.09 -2.85 0.77
C ARG A 190 -11.89 -3.21 -0.71
N GLY A 191 -12.09 -4.46 -1.08
CA GLY A 191 -11.99 -4.90 -2.48
C GLY A 191 -10.55 -4.97 -2.99
N PHE A 192 -9.56 -5.09 -2.11
CA PHE A 192 -8.23 -5.54 -2.52
C PHE A 192 -8.25 -7.05 -2.66
N GLU A 193 -7.43 -7.55 -3.57
CA GLU A 193 -7.25 -8.96 -3.88
C GLU A 193 -5.81 -9.35 -3.54
N PRO A 194 -5.57 -10.56 -3.02
CA PRO A 194 -4.22 -11.06 -2.82
C PRO A 194 -3.54 -11.24 -4.18
N VAL A 195 -2.26 -10.88 -4.24
CA VAL A 195 -1.41 -11.01 -5.42
C VAL A 195 -0.11 -11.64 -4.96
N THR A 196 0.20 -12.79 -5.54
CA THR A 196 1.50 -13.44 -5.34
C THR A 196 2.58 -12.62 -6.02
N THR A 197 3.61 -12.31 -5.26
CA THR A 197 4.82 -11.61 -5.70
C THR A 197 6.02 -12.49 -5.45
N TYR A 198 7.07 -12.28 -6.25
CA TYR A 198 8.24 -13.14 -6.24
C TYR A 198 9.50 -12.31 -6.01
N SER A 199 10.44 -12.88 -5.31
CA SER A 199 11.81 -12.38 -5.24
C SER A 199 12.79 -13.52 -5.41
N SER A 200 13.93 -13.25 -6.02
CA SER A 200 14.98 -14.25 -6.26
C SER A 200 16.28 -13.79 -5.62
N HIS A 201 16.94 -14.70 -4.91
CA HIS A 201 18.09 -14.40 -4.08
C HIS A 201 19.23 -15.36 -4.39
N TRP A 202 20.38 -14.82 -4.78
CA TRP A 202 21.63 -15.55 -4.88
C TRP A 202 22.56 -15.11 -3.76
N LEU A 203 23.21 -16.07 -3.11
CA LEU A 203 24.18 -15.83 -2.05
C LEU A 203 25.46 -16.58 -2.35
N GLU A 204 26.59 -15.91 -2.18
CA GLU A 204 27.90 -16.49 -2.45
C GLU A 204 28.30 -17.53 -1.40
N HIS A 205 27.97 -17.28 -0.13
CA HIS A 205 28.38 -18.14 0.98
C HIS A 205 27.42 -19.34 1.14
N PRO A 206 27.88 -20.60 0.97
CA PRO A 206 27.01 -21.78 0.96
C PRO A 206 26.15 -21.92 2.21
N ALA A 207 26.74 -21.74 3.40
CA ALA A 207 25.99 -21.88 4.65
C ALA A 207 24.80 -20.90 4.79
N PHE A 208 24.86 -19.72 4.17
CA PHE A 208 23.72 -18.80 4.14
C PHE A 208 22.70 -19.17 3.08
N ALA A 209 23.15 -19.65 1.91
CA ALA A 209 22.27 -20.17 0.88
C ALA A 209 21.45 -21.36 1.41
N ASP A 210 22.10 -22.33 2.04
CA ASP A 210 21.46 -23.53 2.62
C ASP A 210 20.42 -23.16 3.70
N ALA A 211 20.76 -22.21 4.57
CA ALA A 211 19.86 -21.75 5.63
C ALA A 211 18.62 -21.03 5.07
N ILE A 212 18.79 -20.23 4.02
CA ILE A 212 17.69 -19.54 3.34
C ILE A 212 16.84 -20.53 2.56
N GLU A 213 17.44 -21.47 1.83
CA GLU A 213 16.70 -22.50 1.10
C GLU A 213 15.79 -23.30 2.04
N LEU A 214 16.33 -23.76 3.18
CA LEU A 214 15.54 -24.49 4.17
C LEU A 214 14.39 -23.66 4.75
N TYR A 215 14.60 -22.36 4.94
CA TYR A 215 13.54 -21.44 5.36
C TYR A 215 12.45 -21.31 4.29
N LEU A 216 12.84 -21.11 3.03
CA LEU A 216 11.91 -20.94 1.90
C LEU A 216 11.06 -22.18 1.63
N GLN A 217 11.62 -23.38 1.80
CA GLN A 217 10.87 -24.63 1.69
C GLN A 217 9.73 -24.71 2.73
N ARG A 218 9.97 -24.23 3.95
CA ARG A 218 8.95 -24.19 5.02
C ARG A 218 7.92 -23.08 4.80
N GLU A 219 8.38 -21.91 4.36
CA GLU A 219 7.52 -20.74 4.13
C GLU A 219 6.55 -20.96 2.97
N SER A 220 7.01 -21.60 1.88
CA SER A 220 6.21 -21.77 0.66
C SER A 220 4.91 -22.55 0.89
N ALA A 221 4.94 -23.60 1.71
CA ALA A 221 3.75 -24.37 2.07
C ALA A 221 2.71 -23.49 2.81
N GLY A 222 3.16 -22.66 3.76
CA GLY A 222 2.26 -21.78 4.50
C GLY A 222 1.70 -20.61 3.69
N ILE A 223 2.40 -20.19 2.62
CA ILE A 223 1.91 -19.13 1.73
C ILE A 223 0.81 -19.64 0.80
N GLU A 224 0.93 -20.86 0.27
CA GLU A 224 -0.10 -21.45 -0.60
C GLU A 224 -1.43 -21.59 0.16
N ASP A 225 -1.41 -22.20 1.34
CA ASP A 225 -2.59 -22.32 2.22
C ASP A 225 -3.18 -20.95 2.58
N TYR A 226 -2.33 -19.94 2.82
CA TYR A 226 -2.76 -18.59 3.16
C TYR A 226 -3.42 -17.87 1.98
N VAL A 227 -2.91 -18.02 0.76
CA VAL A 227 -3.52 -17.41 -0.43
C VAL A 227 -4.91 -17.99 -0.68
N ASP A 228 -5.04 -19.33 -0.61
CA ASP A 228 -6.33 -20.01 -0.81
C ASP A 228 -7.36 -19.53 0.23
N GLU A 229 -6.97 -19.40 1.50
CA GLU A 229 -7.86 -18.87 2.56
C GLU A 229 -8.28 -17.40 2.30
N LEU A 230 -7.40 -16.57 1.74
CA LEU A 230 -7.70 -15.16 1.44
C LEU A 230 -8.65 -15.02 0.25
N ASP A 231 -8.50 -15.86 -0.77
CA ASP A 231 -9.36 -15.85 -1.96
C ASP A 231 -10.80 -16.23 -1.62
N GLU A 232 -11.01 -17.19 -0.72
CA GLU A 232 -12.33 -17.53 -0.16
C GLU A 232 -13.00 -16.34 0.55
N ARG A 233 -12.21 -15.38 1.05
CA ARG A 233 -12.66 -14.18 1.77
C ARG A 233 -12.83 -12.95 0.88
N SER A 234 -12.76 -13.11 -0.45
CA SER A 234 -12.91 -12.01 -1.41
C SER A 234 -14.16 -11.16 -1.16
N ALA A 235 -14.02 -9.83 -1.25
CA ALA A 235 -15.12 -8.90 -1.03
C ALA A 235 -15.97 -8.61 -2.27
N LEU A 236 -15.48 -9.02 -3.45
CA LEU A 236 -16.17 -8.87 -4.72
C LEU A 236 -17.39 -9.79 -4.76
N ARG A 237 -18.39 -9.43 -5.56
CA ARG A 237 -19.49 -10.34 -5.85
C ARG A 237 -18.97 -11.46 -6.75
N ASN A 238 -19.26 -12.70 -6.39
CA ASN A 238 -19.14 -13.82 -7.31
C ASN A 238 -20.05 -13.53 -8.53
N ARG A 239 -19.49 -13.66 -9.73
CA ARG A 239 -20.27 -13.55 -10.98
C ARG A 239 -21.22 -14.72 -11.10
#